data_AF-A0A5Q4GFF3-F1
#
_entry.id   AF-A0A5Q4GFF3-F1
#
_cell.length_a   1.000
_cell.length_b   1.000
_cell.length_c   1.000
_cell.angle_alpha   90.00
_cell.angle_beta   90.00
_cell.angle_gamma   90.00
#
_symmetry.space_group_name_H-M   'P 1'
#
loop_
_entity.id
_entity.type
_entity.pdbx_description
1 polymer ?
#
loop_
_entity_poly.entity_id
_entity_poly.type
_entity_poly.pdbx_seq_one_letter_code
_entity_poly.pdbx_strand_id
1 'polypeptide(L)'
;MDQINDLHEQAMTLAEAAVIARTEGDEAASCERFMEALELAREAAARIACRVDEEPMRSVLHRSAASLALNCEEYRLAEKLLAVGLAGDPPPEIAEEMRDLLEQLYARRELLVI
;
A
#
# COMPACT_ATOMS: atom_id res chain seq x y z
N MET A 1 -16.52 10.50 -0.18
CA MET A 1 -15.59 10.12 0.89
C MET A 1 -15.92 8.71 1.34
N ASP A 2 -17.18 8.44 1.70
CA ASP A 2 -17.69 7.13 2.14
C ASP A 2 -17.18 5.96 1.30
N GLN A 3 -17.40 5.99 -0.02
CA GLN A 3 -16.96 4.88 -0.88
C GLN A 3 -15.42 4.66 -0.92
N ILE A 4 -14.61 5.69 -0.67
CA ILE A 4 -13.14 5.55 -0.61
C ILE A 4 -12.75 4.91 0.72
N ASN A 5 -13.39 5.34 1.81
CA ASN A 5 -13.19 4.75 3.13
C ASN A 5 -13.66 3.29 3.16
N ASP A 6 -14.81 2.98 2.58
CA ASP A 6 -15.33 1.61 2.48
C ASP A 6 -14.35 0.68 1.76
N LEU A 7 -13.74 1.14 0.67
CA LEU A 7 -12.71 0.39 -0.05
C LEU A 7 -11.47 0.19 0.80
N HIS A 8 -11.04 1.23 1.52
CA HIS A 8 -9.87 1.16 2.38
C HIS A 8 -10.09 0.21 3.57
N GLU A 9 -11.22 0.28 4.24
CA GLU A 9 -11.58 -0.58 5.36
C GLU A 9 -11.66 -2.06 4.93
N GLN A 10 -12.28 -2.33 3.78
CA GLN A 10 -12.32 -3.68 3.21
C GLN A 10 -10.91 -4.18 2.87
N ALA A 11 -10.06 -3.34 2.28
CA ALA A 11 -8.67 -3.69 2.02
C ALA A 11 -7.92 -4.05 3.31
N MET A 12 -8.08 -3.26 4.38
CA MET A 12 -7.41 -3.54 5.66
C MET A 12 -7.94 -4.81 6.32
N THR A 13 -9.26 -5.06 6.25
CA THR A 13 -9.87 -6.30 6.76
C THR A 13 -9.31 -7.54 6.05
N LEU A 14 -9.16 -7.48 4.72
CA LEU A 14 -8.55 -8.57 3.94
C LEU A 14 -7.07 -8.74 4.27
N ALA A 15 -6.34 -7.64 4.45
CA ALA A 15 -4.92 -7.69 4.82
C ALA A 15 -4.71 -8.32 6.20
N GLU A 16 -5.56 -8.00 7.18
CA GLU A 16 -5.54 -8.64 8.50
C GLU A 16 -5.83 -10.14 8.39
N ALA A 17 -6.84 -10.52 7.60
CA ALA A 17 -7.14 -11.93 7.34
C ALA A 17 -6.00 -12.66 6.62
N ALA A 18 -5.28 -11.99 5.70
CA ALA A 18 -4.11 -12.53 5.03
C ALA A 18 -2.96 -12.80 6.02
N VAL A 19 -2.71 -11.86 6.94
CA VAL A 19 -1.72 -12.03 8.02
C VAL A 19 -2.09 -13.23 8.90
N ILE A 20 -3.35 -13.37 9.28
CA ILE A 20 -3.83 -14.53 10.08
C ILE A 20 -3.56 -15.84 9.32
N ALA A 21 -3.98 -15.94 8.05
CA ALA A 21 -3.76 -17.13 7.24
C ALA A 21 -2.27 -17.51 7.13
N ARG A 22 -1.39 -16.51 6.96
CA ARG A 22 0.06 -16.71 6.96
C ARG A 22 0.56 -17.26 8.30
N THR A 23 0.08 -16.74 9.42
CA THR A 23 0.46 -17.26 10.75
C THR A 23 -0.02 -18.69 11.00
N GLU A 24 -1.10 -19.11 10.35
CA GLU A 24 -1.63 -20.47 10.39
C GLU A 24 -0.91 -21.42 9.39
N GLY A 25 -0.01 -20.89 8.56
CA GLY A 25 0.73 -21.63 7.54
C GLY A 25 -0.02 -21.84 6.22
N ASP A 26 -1.17 -21.20 6.04
CA ASP A 26 -1.94 -21.20 4.79
C ASP A 26 -1.44 -20.09 3.86
N GLU A 27 -0.31 -20.34 3.22
CA GLU A 27 0.34 -19.39 2.31
C GLU A 27 -0.51 -19.08 1.06
N ALA A 28 -1.27 -20.05 0.57
CA ALA A 28 -2.12 -19.85 -0.60
C ALA A 28 -3.24 -18.85 -0.30
N ALA A 29 -3.93 -19.05 0.83
CA ALA A 29 -5.03 -18.18 1.21
C ALA A 29 -4.54 -16.83 1.76
N SER A 30 -3.31 -16.75 2.28
CA SER A 30 -2.62 -15.49 2.57
C SER A 30 -2.38 -14.68 1.29
N CYS A 31 -1.78 -15.31 0.28
CA CYS A 31 -1.45 -14.67 -0.99
C CYS A 31 -2.71 -14.13 -1.71
N GLU A 32 -3.76 -14.95 -1.82
CA GLU A 32 -5.04 -14.54 -2.42
C GLU A 32 -5.63 -13.31 -1.74
N ARG A 33 -5.68 -13.30 -0.39
CA ARG A 33 -6.23 -12.18 0.36
C ARG A 33 -5.38 -10.91 0.27
N PHE A 34 -4.05 -11.04 0.24
CA PHE A 34 -3.19 -9.89 0.03
C PHE A 34 -3.40 -9.27 -1.36
N MET A 35 -3.56 -10.10 -2.40
CA MET A 35 -3.87 -9.62 -3.74
C MET A 35 -5.22 -8.89 -3.78
N GLU A 36 -6.27 -9.45 -3.18
CA GLU A 36 -7.57 -8.79 -3.12
C GLU A 36 -7.52 -7.46 -2.34
N ALA A 37 -6.81 -7.44 -1.20
CA ALA A 37 -6.59 -6.23 -0.42
C ALA A 37 -5.89 -5.15 -1.25
N LEU A 38 -4.86 -5.53 -2.01
CA LEU A 38 -4.12 -4.61 -2.88
C LEU A 38 -5.01 -3.99 -3.96
N GLU A 39 -5.88 -4.79 -4.58
CA GLU A 39 -6.80 -4.33 -5.61
C GLU A 39 -7.76 -3.25 -5.10
N LEU A 40 -8.30 -3.43 -3.89
CA LEU A 40 -9.16 -2.43 -3.25
C LEU A 40 -8.37 -1.18 -2.83
N ALA A 41 -7.18 -1.36 -2.27
CA ALA A 41 -6.35 -0.26 -1.81
C ALA A 41 -5.85 0.61 -2.97
N ARG A 42 -5.43 0.01 -4.09
CA ARG A 42 -5.01 0.78 -5.29
C ARG A 42 -6.17 1.56 -5.89
N GLU A 43 -7.38 1.01 -5.85
CA GLU A 43 -8.59 1.70 -6.33
C GLU A 43 -8.93 2.89 -5.44
N ALA A 44 -8.88 2.72 -4.12
CA ALA A 44 -9.06 3.81 -3.16
C ALA A 44 -8.03 4.94 -3.37
N ALA A 45 -6.74 4.59 -3.51
CA ALA A 45 -5.67 5.53 -3.77
C ALA A 45 -5.85 6.26 -5.12
N ALA A 46 -6.22 5.55 -6.18
CA ALA A 46 -6.46 6.14 -7.50
C ALA A 46 -7.59 7.18 -7.49
N ARG A 47 -8.67 6.94 -6.73
CA ARG A 47 -9.82 7.86 -6.64
C ARG A 47 -9.50 9.19 -5.95
N ILE A 48 -8.47 9.21 -5.10
CA ILE A 48 -8.05 10.40 -4.34
C ILE A 48 -6.74 11.01 -4.86
N ALA A 49 -6.08 10.38 -5.85
CA ALA A 49 -4.74 10.76 -6.29
C ALA A 49 -4.56 12.25 -6.62
N CYS A 50 -5.56 12.86 -7.26
CA CYS A 50 -5.55 14.27 -7.66
C CYS A 50 -6.03 15.25 -6.57
N ARG A 51 -6.46 14.78 -5.40
CA ARG A 51 -7.08 15.59 -4.33
C ARG A 51 -6.09 15.87 -3.21
N VAL A 52 -5.12 16.74 -3.48
CA VAL A 52 -4.06 17.11 -2.52
C VAL A 52 -4.61 17.89 -1.32
N ASP A 53 -5.78 18.48 -1.46
CA ASP A 53 -6.53 19.15 -0.39
C ASP A 53 -7.13 18.17 0.64
N GLU A 54 -7.18 16.87 0.34
CA GLU A 54 -7.69 15.82 1.23
C GLU A 54 -6.59 15.15 2.07
N GLU A 55 -5.44 15.80 2.23
CA GLU A 55 -4.42 15.32 3.15
C GLU A 55 -4.92 15.45 4.62
N PRO A 56 -4.66 14.44 5.47
CA PRO A 56 -3.71 13.34 5.31
C PRO A 56 -4.29 12.07 4.65
N MET A 57 -5.59 12.04 4.36
CA MET A 57 -6.26 10.81 3.89
C MET A 57 -5.61 10.29 2.60
N ARG A 58 -5.31 11.19 1.66
CA ARG A 58 -4.65 10.85 0.40
C ARG A 58 -3.30 10.15 0.64
N SER A 59 -2.43 10.70 1.46
CA SER A 59 -1.11 10.12 1.76
C SER A 59 -1.22 8.81 2.54
N VAL A 60 -2.16 8.70 3.50
CA VAL A 60 -2.45 7.44 4.20
C VAL A 60 -2.84 6.34 3.21
N LEU A 61 -3.74 6.62 2.26
CA LEU A 61 -4.20 5.64 1.29
C LEU A 61 -3.08 5.17 0.35
N HIS A 62 -2.24 6.08 -0.12
CA HIS A 62 -1.09 5.73 -0.98
C HIS A 62 -0.06 4.89 -0.22
N ARG A 63 0.28 5.28 1.01
CA ARG A 63 1.20 4.51 1.86
C ARG A 63 0.66 3.11 2.15
N SER A 64 -0.61 2.99 2.54
CA SER A 64 -1.24 1.69 2.81
C SER A 64 -1.28 0.79 1.57
N ALA A 65 -1.64 1.34 0.41
CA ALA A 65 -1.63 0.60 -0.85
C ALA A 65 -0.21 0.14 -1.23
N ALA A 66 0.81 0.98 -1.01
CA ALA A 66 2.19 0.61 -1.28
C ALA A 66 2.70 -0.52 -0.35
N SER A 67 2.34 -0.47 0.94
CA SER A 67 2.67 -1.55 1.88
C SER A 67 2.03 -2.88 1.47
N LEU A 68 0.79 -2.87 0.98
CA LEU A 68 0.15 -4.08 0.45
C LEU A 68 0.83 -4.57 -0.83
N ALA A 69 1.23 -3.66 -1.71
CA ALA A 69 1.97 -4.01 -2.92
C ALA A 69 3.30 -4.70 -2.58
N LEU A 70 4.01 -4.24 -1.54
CA LEU A 70 5.23 -4.89 -1.04
C LEU A 70 4.98 -6.29 -0.47
N ASN A 71 3.84 -6.53 0.19
CA ASN A 71 3.45 -7.87 0.66
C ASN A 71 3.14 -8.82 -0.51
N CYS A 72 2.64 -8.30 -1.63
CA CYS A 72 2.38 -9.05 -2.85
C CYS A 72 3.60 -9.16 -3.78
N GLU A 73 4.78 -8.65 -3.37
CA GLU A 73 5.98 -8.54 -4.20
C GLU A 73 5.80 -7.71 -5.50
N GLU A 74 4.77 -6.87 -5.55
CA GLU A 74 4.46 -5.95 -6.64
C GLU A 74 5.30 -4.67 -6.54
N TYR A 75 6.63 -4.83 -6.56
CA TYR A 75 7.60 -3.75 -6.28
C TYR A 75 7.42 -2.53 -7.18
N ARG A 76 7.19 -2.74 -8.49
CA ARG A 76 6.98 -1.63 -9.43
C ARG A 76 5.70 -0.85 -9.12
N LEU A 77 4.67 -1.50 -8.61
CA LEU A 77 3.44 -0.83 -8.23
C LEU A 77 3.65 -0.06 -6.92
N ALA A 78 4.33 -0.65 -5.94
CA ALA A 78 4.68 0.02 -4.68
C ALA A 78 5.45 1.32 -4.94
N GLU A 79 6.47 1.30 -5.79
CA GLU A 79 7.26 2.48 -6.17
C GLU A 79 6.37 3.60 -6.76
N LYS A 80 5.46 3.24 -7.67
CA LYS A 80 4.52 4.21 -8.26
C LYS A 80 3.58 4.82 -7.22
N LEU A 81 3.02 4.00 -6.33
CA LEU A 81 2.10 4.44 -5.29
C LEU A 81 2.79 5.41 -4.32
N LEU A 82 4.02 5.08 -3.89
CA LEU A 82 4.83 5.94 -3.02
C LEU A 82 5.20 7.25 -3.71
N ALA A 83 5.60 7.20 -4.98
CA ALA A 83 5.93 8.40 -5.76
C ALA A 83 4.72 9.34 -5.89
N VAL A 84 3.52 8.80 -6.16
CA VAL A 84 2.29 9.60 -6.24
C VAL A 84 1.96 10.21 -4.87
N GLY A 85 2.03 9.42 -3.79
CA GLY A 85 1.78 9.92 -2.43
C GLY A 85 2.69 11.10 -2.07
N LEU A 86 4.01 10.91 -2.25
CA LEU A 86 5.04 11.92 -1.98
C LEU A 86 4.97 13.16 -2.88
N ALA A 87 4.39 13.06 -4.07
CA ALA A 87 4.23 14.20 -4.99
C ALA A 87 3.14 15.20 -4.57
N GLY A 88 2.33 14.89 -3.55
CA GLY A 88 1.38 15.84 -2.97
C GLY A 88 1.99 16.65 -1.83
N ASP A 89 1.22 16.81 -0.75
CA ASP A 89 1.65 17.50 0.48
C ASP A 89 1.44 16.60 1.72
N PRO A 90 2.06 15.41 1.76
CA PRO A 90 1.90 14.49 2.88
C PRO A 90 2.43 15.13 4.17
N PRO A 91 1.78 14.89 5.32
CA PRO A 91 2.35 15.25 6.62
C PRO A 91 3.76 14.67 6.79
N PRO A 92 4.67 15.35 7.49
CA PRO A 92 6.07 14.94 7.59
C PRO A 92 6.26 13.49 8.05
N GLU A 93 5.49 13.05 9.04
CA GLU A 93 5.56 11.69 9.57
C GLU A 93 5.21 10.64 8.50
N ILE A 94 4.13 10.87 7.74
CA ILE A 94 3.70 9.96 6.67
C ILE A 94 4.68 10.00 5.49
N ALA A 95 5.27 11.16 5.21
CA ALA A 95 6.30 11.30 4.19
C ALA A 95 7.54 10.49 4.54
N GLU A 96 7.99 10.50 5.81
CA GLU A 96 9.11 9.66 6.24
C GLU A 96 8.78 8.18 6.16
N GLU A 97 7.59 7.74 6.62
CA GLU A 97 7.16 6.35 6.47
C GLU A 97 7.21 5.90 4.99
N MET A 98 6.80 6.75 4.05
CA MET A 98 6.88 6.44 2.62
C MET A 98 8.32 6.37 2.11
N ARG A 99 9.24 7.18 2.63
CA ARG A 99 10.66 7.11 2.27
C ARG A 99 11.31 5.86 2.83
N ASP A 100 11.00 5.48 4.06
CA ASP A 100 11.45 4.22 4.66
C ASP A 100 11.00 3.01 3.81
N LEU A 101 9.78 3.05 3.26
CA LEU A 101 9.29 2.01 2.35
C LEU A 101 10.04 2.01 1.00
N LEU A 102 10.38 3.17 0.45
CA LEU A 102 11.20 3.27 -0.76
C LEU A 102 12.62 2.74 -0.52
N GLU A 103 13.24 3.06 0.62
CA GLU A 103 14.55 2.53 0.98
C GLU A 103 14.52 0.99 1.07
N GLN A 104 13.50 0.42 1.73
CA GLN A 104 13.30 -1.02 1.78
C GLN A 104 13.14 -1.64 0.39
N LEU A 105 12.38 -0.99 -0.49
CA LEU A 105 12.17 -1.45 -1.87
C LEU A 105 13.48 -1.46 -2.65
N TYR A 106 14.26 -0.39 -2.60
CA TYR A 106 15.52 -0.29 -3.33
C TYR A 106 16.60 -1.23 -2.78
N ALA A 107 16.67 -1.40 -1.46
CA ALA A 107 17.56 -2.38 -0.84
C ALA A 107 17.29 -3.81 -1.34
N ARG A 108 16.01 -4.18 -1.53
CA ARG A 108 15.63 -5.48 -2.13
C ARG A 108 16.05 -5.60 -3.59
N ARG A 109 16.04 -4.50 -4.35
CA ARG A 109 16.44 -4.48 -5.76
C ARG A 109 17.95 -4.67 -5.93
N GLU A 110 18.76 -4.06 -5.07
CA GLU A 110 20.23 -4.21 -5.12
C GLU A 110 20.69 -5.66 -4.89
N LEU A 111 19.91 -6.45 -4.14
CA LEU A 111 20.16 -7.88 -3.92
C LEU A 111 19.87 -8.77 -5.15
N LEU A 112 19.11 -8.27 -6.14
CA LEU A 112 18.74 -9.02 -7.35
C LEU A 112 19.68 -8.78 -8.55
N VAL A 113 20.69 -7.91 -8.40
CA VAL A 113 21.64 -7.53 -9.48
C VAL A 113 22.95 -8.36 -9.41
N ILE A 114 22.98 -9.47 -8.66
CA ILE A 114 24.14 -10.38 -8.52
C ILE A 114 23.86 -11.69 -9.27
#